data_AF-A0A920UYJ6-F1
#
_entry.id   AF-A0A920UYJ6-F1
#
_cell.length_a   1.000
_cell.length_b   1.000
_cell.length_c   1.000
_cell.angle_alpha   90.00
_cell.angle_beta   90.00
_cell.angle_gamma   90.00
#
_symmetry.space_group_name_H-M   'P 1'
#
loop_
_entity.id
_entity.type
_entity.pdbx_description
1 polymer ?
#
loop_
_entity_poly.entity_id
_entity_poly.type
_entity_poly.pdbx_seq_one_letter_code
_entity_poly.pdbx_strand_id
1 'polypeptide(L)'
;MNAATVSGTDYVVADLALAEWGRKEIRIAETEMPGLMAVREEYQAAQPLAGTRIAGSLHMTIQTAVLIESLTALGAAVRWASCNIYSTQDHAAAAIATSGVPVFAHKGESLTEYWDYTHRIMEWPDNETPNMILDDGGDATLLVTLGARAATDRKLIQKPTSEEEEALFASIAQRLDNDPGFYGRIVGSLKGHHRRNHDRCSSPLPDARTRRTALSGN
;
A
#
# COMPACT_ATOMS: atom_id res chain seq x y z
N MET A 1 14.65 -16.92 -24.53
CA MET A 1 14.87 -17.11 -23.08
C MET A 1 13.50 -16.94 -22.45
N ASN A 2 12.88 -18.06 -22.06
CA ASN A 2 11.46 -18.10 -21.70
C ASN A 2 11.28 -17.56 -20.28
N ALA A 3 10.53 -16.46 -20.15
CA ALA A 3 9.99 -16.03 -18.88
C ALA A 3 9.02 -17.11 -18.39
N ALA A 4 9.42 -17.85 -17.36
CA ALA A 4 8.56 -18.81 -16.72
C ALA A 4 7.47 -18.06 -15.95
N THR A 5 6.24 -18.22 -16.41
CA THR A 5 4.99 -17.95 -15.70
C THR A 5 5.04 -18.49 -14.28
N VAL A 6 4.89 -17.63 -13.27
CA VAL A 6 4.58 -18.07 -11.91
C VAL A 6 3.13 -18.55 -11.90
N SER A 7 2.92 -19.85 -12.07
CA SER A 7 1.61 -20.50 -11.86
C SER A 7 1.39 -20.69 -10.35
N GLY A 8 1.04 -19.62 -9.66
CA GLY A 8 0.67 -19.62 -8.25
C GLY A 8 -0.44 -18.60 -8.06
N THR A 9 -1.44 -18.93 -7.25
CA THR A 9 -2.56 -18.05 -6.95
C THR A 9 -2.06 -16.70 -6.39
N ASP A 10 -2.65 -15.58 -6.83
CA ASP A 10 -2.23 -14.22 -6.45
C ASP A 10 -2.76 -13.83 -5.06
N TYR A 11 -2.57 -14.71 -4.07
CA TYR A 11 -2.87 -14.52 -2.66
C TYR A 11 -2.04 -15.50 -1.82
N VAL A 12 -1.84 -15.20 -0.54
CA VAL A 12 -1.32 -16.11 0.48
C VAL A 12 -2.15 -15.92 1.74
N VAL A 13 -2.91 -16.95 2.10
CA VAL A 13 -3.81 -16.99 3.26
C VAL A 13 -3.72 -18.37 3.91
N ALA A 14 -4.08 -18.49 5.19
CA ALA A 14 -3.93 -19.75 5.92
C ALA A 14 -4.74 -20.91 5.32
N ASP A 15 -6.03 -20.68 5.06
CA ASP A 15 -6.96 -21.70 4.57
C ASP A 15 -8.16 -21.06 3.86
N LEU A 16 -8.32 -21.34 2.57
CA LEU A 16 -9.46 -20.86 1.78
C LEU A 16 -10.80 -21.49 2.19
N ALA A 17 -10.81 -22.66 2.83
CA ALA A 17 -12.05 -23.29 3.29
C ALA A 17 -12.81 -22.42 4.32
N LEU A 18 -12.12 -21.44 4.93
CA LEU A 18 -12.71 -20.50 5.87
C LEU A 18 -13.53 -19.38 5.21
N ALA A 19 -13.54 -19.27 3.87
CA ALA A 19 -14.16 -18.17 3.14
C ALA A 19 -15.66 -18.03 3.41
N GLU A 20 -16.41 -19.14 3.51
CA GLU A 20 -17.84 -19.09 3.81
C GLU A 20 -18.14 -18.55 5.21
N TRP A 21 -17.28 -18.87 6.18
CA TRP A 21 -17.39 -18.32 7.53
C TRP A 21 -17.08 -16.83 7.52
N GLY A 22 -15.96 -16.41 6.90
CA GLY A 22 -15.63 -14.99 6.76
C GLY A 22 -16.74 -14.20 6.07
N ARG A 23 -17.35 -14.75 5.03
CA ARG A 23 -18.48 -14.11 4.35
C ARG A 23 -19.72 -13.92 5.26
N LYS A 24 -19.98 -14.85 6.19
CA LYS A 24 -21.07 -14.69 7.18
C LYS A 24 -20.76 -13.55 8.15
N GLU A 25 -19.55 -13.51 8.69
CA GLU A 25 -19.10 -12.47 9.62
C GLU A 25 -19.05 -11.07 8.96
N ILE A 26 -18.58 -10.98 7.71
CA ILE A 26 -18.58 -9.72 6.94
C ILE A 26 -19.99 -9.14 6.84
N ARG A 27 -21.00 -9.95 6.50
CA ARG A 27 -22.39 -9.47 6.41
C ARG A 27 -22.94 -8.98 7.75
N ILE A 28 -22.50 -9.58 8.87
CA ILE A 28 -22.89 -9.11 10.21
C ILE A 28 -22.16 -7.79 10.49
N ALA A 29 -20.87 -7.68 10.17
CA ALA A 29 -20.12 -6.46 10.38
C ALA A 29 -20.65 -5.28 9.55
N GLU A 30 -21.16 -5.52 8.34
CA GLU A 30 -21.80 -4.48 7.52
C GLU A 30 -22.97 -3.80 8.25
N THR A 31 -23.74 -4.52 9.07
CA THR A 31 -24.85 -3.91 9.85
C THR A 31 -24.35 -3.00 10.96
N GLU A 32 -23.14 -3.23 11.45
CA GLU A 32 -22.48 -2.44 12.51
C GLU A 32 -21.53 -1.36 11.97
N MET A 33 -21.41 -1.22 10.64
CA MET A 33 -20.54 -0.25 9.96
C MET A 33 -21.33 0.70 9.05
N PRO A 34 -22.36 1.41 9.57
CA PRO A 34 -23.28 2.21 8.75
C PRO A 34 -22.58 3.33 7.97
N GLY A 35 -21.47 3.87 8.48
CA GLY A 35 -20.71 4.90 7.76
C GLY A 35 -20.12 4.40 6.44
N LEU A 36 -19.53 3.20 6.41
CA LEU A 36 -19.02 2.62 5.17
C LEU A 36 -20.14 2.25 4.22
N MET A 37 -21.24 1.71 4.74
CA MET A 37 -22.39 1.34 3.92
C MET A 37 -23.05 2.57 3.27
N ALA A 38 -23.19 3.68 4.01
CA ALA A 38 -23.68 4.94 3.48
C ALA A 38 -22.75 5.51 2.38
N VAL A 39 -21.43 5.45 2.59
CA VAL A 39 -20.45 5.89 1.58
C VAL A 39 -20.53 5.03 0.32
N ARG A 40 -20.69 3.71 0.45
CA ARG A 40 -20.92 2.82 -0.69
C ARG A 40 -22.20 3.24 -1.44
N GLU A 41 -23.31 3.38 -0.73
CA GLU A 41 -24.60 3.75 -1.34
C GLU A 41 -24.52 5.10 -2.07
N GLU A 42 -23.88 6.10 -1.46
CA GLU A 42 -23.76 7.44 -2.02
C GLU A 42 -22.87 7.49 -3.27
N TYR A 43 -21.74 6.77 -3.28
CA TYR A 43 -20.70 6.94 -4.30
C TYR A 43 -20.53 5.76 -5.26
N GLN A 44 -21.18 4.62 -5.05
CA GLN A 44 -21.04 3.46 -5.93
C GLN A 44 -21.42 3.78 -7.38
N ALA A 45 -22.47 4.57 -7.63
CA ALA A 45 -22.83 4.94 -9.00
C ALA A 45 -21.77 5.85 -9.67
N ALA A 46 -21.08 6.67 -8.89
CA ALA A 46 -20.07 7.62 -9.39
C ALA A 46 -18.70 6.98 -9.62
N GLN A 47 -18.43 5.81 -9.03
CA GLN A 47 -17.14 5.09 -9.11
C GLN A 47 -15.93 6.04 -8.89
N PRO A 48 -15.87 6.81 -7.79
CA PRO A 48 -14.87 7.86 -7.62
C PRO A 48 -13.43 7.32 -7.53
N LEU A 49 -13.26 6.04 -7.22
CA LEU A 49 -11.95 5.39 -7.13
C LEU A 49 -11.58 4.64 -8.42
N ALA A 50 -12.36 4.74 -9.50
CA ALA A 50 -12.01 4.14 -10.78
C ALA A 50 -10.58 4.52 -11.23
N GLY A 51 -9.78 3.51 -11.56
CA GLY A 51 -8.37 3.69 -11.93
C GLY A 51 -7.42 3.91 -10.75
N THR A 52 -7.92 3.87 -9.52
CA THR A 52 -7.08 3.87 -8.30
C THR A 52 -6.58 2.45 -8.04
N ARG A 53 -5.30 2.33 -7.75
CA ARG A 53 -4.63 1.08 -7.37
C ARG A 53 -4.09 1.25 -5.96
N ILE A 54 -4.78 0.65 -5.00
CA ILE A 54 -4.52 0.82 -3.57
C ILE A 54 -3.71 -0.38 -3.08
N ALA A 55 -2.50 -0.11 -2.59
CA ALA A 55 -1.75 -1.03 -1.75
C ALA A 55 -2.16 -0.79 -0.29
N GLY A 56 -2.85 -1.74 0.32
CA GLY A 56 -3.30 -1.67 1.72
C GLY A 56 -2.37 -2.44 2.65
N SER A 57 -1.95 -1.78 3.74
CA SER A 57 -1.18 -2.35 4.85
C SER A 57 -1.88 -1.98 6.15
N LEU A 58 -2.83 -2.83 6.55
CA LEU A 58 -3.66 -2.65 7.74
C LEU A 58 -4.09 -4.03 8.23
N HIS A 59 -4.26 -4.20 9.54
CA HIS A 59 -4.76 -5.44 10.15
C HIS A 59 -5.84 -6.14 9.30
N MET A 60 -5.59 -7.37 8.86
CA MET A 60 -6.51 -8.11 7.99
C MET A 60 -7.63 -8.76 8.81
N THR A 61 -8.61 -7.95 9.24
CA THR A 61 -9.77 -8.35 10.04
C THR A 61 -11.08 -8.31 9.24
N ILE A 62 -12.19 -8.73 9.87
CA ILE A 62 -13.53 -8.59 9.31
C ILE A 62 -13.91 -7.14 9.04
N GLN A 63 -13.54 -6.20 9.93
CA GLN A 63 -13.82 -4.77 9.71
C GLN A 63 -13.04 -4.24 8.50
N THR A 64 -11.79 -4.66 8.36
CA THR A 64 -10.96 -4.32 7.20
C THR A 64 -11.48 -4.97 5.91
N ALA A 65 -12.04 -6.18 5.99
CA ALA A 65 -12.72 -6.80 4.85
C ALA A 65 -13.89 -5.93 4.35
N VAL A 66 -14.70 -5.35 5.25
CA VAL A 66 -15.74 -4.36 4.87
C VAL A 66 -15.12 -3.10 4.27
N LEU A 67 -13.98 -2.61 4.76
CA LEU A 67 -13.27 -1.50 4.13
C LEU A 67 -12.82 -1.85 2.70
N ILE A 68 -12.19 -3.01 2.49
CA ILE A 68 -11.71 -3.48 1.17
C ILE A 68 -12.88 -3.59 0.19
N GLU A 69 -13.99 -4.19 0.60
CA GLU A 69 -15.19 -4.31 -0.24
C GLU A 69 -15.83 -2.94 -0.54
N SER A 70 -15.68 -1.96 0.36
CA SER A 70 -16.09 -0.59 0.07
C SER A 70 -15.21 0.03 -1.01
N LEU A 71 -13.89 -0.08 -0.88
CA LEU A 71 -12.95 0.50 -1.84
C LEU A 71 -13.15 -0.09 -3.25
N THR A 72 -13.31 -1.41 -3.33
CA THR A 72 -13.58 -2.10 -4.59
C THR A 72 -14.95 -1.75 -5.17
N ALA A 73 -16.01 -1.67 -4.34
CA ALA A 73 -17.33 -1.20 -4.77
C ALA A 73 -17.32 0.23 -5.32
N LEU A 74 -16.38 1.08 -4.86
CA LEU A 74 -16.19 2.44 -5.36
C LEU A 74 -15.25 2.54 -6.58
N GLY A 75 -14.78 1.40 -7.11
CA GLY A 75 -14.03 1.30 -8.36
C GLY A 75 -12.51 1.16 -8.20
N ALA A 76 -11.99 1.04 -6.97
CA ALA A 76 -10.56 0.81 -6.75
C ALA A 76 -10.18 -0.64 -7.11
N ALA A 77 -9.01 -0.80 -7.72
CA ALA A 77 -8.30 -2.07 -7.65
C ALA A 77 -7.48 -2.09 -6.36
N VAL A 78 -7.46 -3.23 -5.67
CA VAL A 78 -6.91 -3.34 -4.31
C VAL A 78 -5.99 -4.57 -4.20
N ARG A 79 -4.88 -4.43 -3.48
CA ARG A 79 -4.04 -5.53 -2.98
C ARG A 79 -3.77 -5.28 -1.50
N TRP A 80 -3.78 -6.32 -0.68
CA TRP A 80 -3.76 -6.17 0.78
C TRP A 80 -2.76 -7.07 1.49
N ALA A 81 -2.13 -6.53 2.52
CA ALA A 81 -1.33 -7.24 3.51
C ALA A 81 -1.69 -6.73 4.91
N SER A 82 -1.41 -7.55 5.93
CA SER A 82 -1.54 -7.13 7.32
C SER A 82 -0.37 -6.22 7.72
N CYS A 83 -0.57 -5.33 8.70
CA CYS A 83 0.50 -4.55 9.33
C CYS A 83 0.98 -5.16 10.67
N ASN A 84 0.50 -6.37 11.02
CA ASN A 84 0.94 -7.08 12.21
C ASN A 84 0.74 -8.59 12.07
N ILE A 85 1.80 -9.34 12.39
CA ILE A 85 1.92 -10.78 12.20
C ILE A 85 0.88 -11.62 12.98
N TYR A 86 0.23 -11.09 14.01
CA TYR A 86 -0.77 -11.81 14.83
C TYR A 86 -2.20 -11.29 14.68
N SER A 87 -2.39 -10.21 13.92
CA SER A 87 -3.67 -9.50 13.85
C SER A 87 -4.65 -10.07 12.83
N THR A 88 -4.15 -10.87 11.88
CA THR A 88 -4.98 -11.44 10.81
C THR A 88 -6.06 -12.35 11.38
N GLN A 89 -7.29 -12.17 10.88
CA GLN A 89 -8.37 -13.12 11.04
C GLN A 89 -8.45 -13.94 9.75
N ASP A 90 -7.98 -15.19 9.79
CA ASP A 90 -7.78 -16.00 8.58
C ASP A 90 -9.06 -16.21 7.75
N HIS A 91 -10.21 -16.28 8.42
CA HIS A 91 -11.52 -16.36 7.74
C HIS A 91 -11.86 -15.08 6.98
N ALA A 92 -11.50 -13.90 7.50
CA ALA A 92 -11.63 -12.63 6.78
C ALA A 92 -10.71 -12.61 5.55
N ALA A 93 -9.45 -12.99 5.72
CA ALA A 93 -8.47 -13.05 4.63
C ALA A 93 -8.93 -14.01 3.52
N ALA A 94 -9.40 -15.21 3.88
CA ALA A 94 -9.94 -16.19 2.94
C ALA A 94 -11.17 -15.69 2.17
N ALA A 95 -12.09 -14.99 2.85
CA ALA A 95 -13.30 -14.45 2.22
C ALA A 95 -12.99 -13.35 1.19
N ILE A 96 -11.98 -12.51 1.46
CA ILE A 96 -11.53 -11.46 0.54
C ILE A 96 -10.68 -12.04 -0.60
N ALA A 97 -9.79 -12.99 -0.32
CA ALA A 97 -9.07 -13.70 -1.38
C ALA A 97 -10.03 -14.38 -2.38
N THR A 98 -11.10 -15.00 -1.87
CA THR A 98 -12.14 -15.66 -2.69
C THR A 98 -12.98 -14.68 -3.51
N SER A 99 -13.09 -13.40 -3.09
CA SER A 99 -13.77 -12.37 -3.90
C SER A 99 -12.93 -11.87 -5.08
N GLY A 100 -11.68 -12.35 -5.21
CA GLY A 100 -10.76 -11.99 -6.28
C GLY A 100 -9.80 -10.85 -5.93
N VAL A 101 -9.83 -10.34 -4.70
CA VAL A 101 -8.87 -9.35 -4.22
C VAL A 101 -7.60 -10.07 -3.71
N PRO A 102 -6.40 -9.73 -4.23
CA PRO A 102 -5.14 -10.26 -3.71
C PRO A 102 -4.91 -9.91 -2.24
N VAL A 103 -4.78 -10.95 -1.39
CA VAL A 103 -4.49 -10.82 0.04
C VAL A 103 -3.26 -11.66 0.39
N PHE A 104 -2.31 -11.05 1.07
CA PHE A 104 -1.07 -11.66 1.55
C PHE A 104 -1.00 -11.48 3.06
N ALA A 105 -1.67 -12.37 3.78
CA ALA A 105 -1.77 -12.30 5.23
C ALA A 105 -2.26 -13.64 5.80
N HIS A 106 -1.62 -14.09 6.86
CA HIS A 106 -2.18 -15.11 7.74
C HIS A 106 -1.75 -14.90 9.17
N LYS A 107 -2.51 -15.42 10.13
CA LYS A 107 -2.15 -15.31 11.54
C LYS A 107 -0.90 -16.12 11.84
N GLY A 108 0.06 -15.50 12.52
CA GLY A 108 1.31 -16.14 12.93
C GLY A 108 2.34 -16.23 11.80
N GLU A 109 2.27 -15.35 10.80
CA GLU A 109 3.33 -15.21 9.79
C GLU A 109 4.67 -14.80 10.44
N SER A 110 5.77 -15.21 9.82
CA SER A 110 7.12 -14.80 10.21
C SER A 110 7.44 -13.37 9.75
N LEU A 111 8.46 -12.73 10.32
CA LEU A 111 8.91 -11.41 9.86
C LEU A 111 9.38 -11.40 8.40
N THR A 112 9.91 -12.53 7.92
CA THR A 112 10.31 -12.68 6.51
C THR A 112 9.08 -12.70 5.60
N GLU A 113 8.05 -13.47 5.96
CA GLU A 113 6.78 -13.49 5.23
C GLU A 113 6.08 -12.13 5.29
N TYR A 114 6.06 -11.47 6.45
CA TYR A 114 5.51 -10.13 6.63
C TYR A 114 6.07 -9.15 5.60
N TRP A 115 7.40 -9.01 5.52
CA TRP A 115 8.01 -8.09 4.57
C TRP A 115 7.90 -8.55 3.11
N ASP A 116 7.85 -9.86 2.84
CA ASP A 116 7.51 -10.37 1.50
C ASP A 116 6.10 -9.93 1.10
N TYR A 117 5.12 -10.10 1.99
CA TYR A 117 3.73 -9.69 1.77
C TYR A 117 3.61 -8.18 1.55
N THR A 118 4.36 -7.36 2.29
CA THR A 118 4.44 -5.91 2.05
C THR A 118 5.01 -5.57 0.66
N HIS A 119 5.91 -6.40 0.09
CA HIS A 119 6.32 -6.24 -1.30
C HIS A 119 5.22 -6.67 -2.27
N ARG A 120 4.52 -7.78 -2.00
CA ARG A 120 3.49 -8.32 -2.90
C ARG A 120 2.31 -7.38 -3.11
N ILE A 121 1.97 -6.51 -2.16
CA ILE A 121 0.97 -5.45 -2.35
C ILE A 121 1.43 -4.31 -3.27
N MET A 122 2.74 -4.19 -3.49
CA MET A 122 3.36 -3.21 -4.39
C MET A 122 3.56 -3.74 -5.80
N GLU A 123 3.44 -5.06 -6.00
CA GLU A 123 3.58 -5.74 -7.29
C GLU A 123 2.24 -5.81 -8.01
N TRP A 124 2.08 -5.08 -9.10
CA TRP A 124 0.86 -5.11 -9.91
C TRP A 124 1.13 -5.74 -11.28
N PRO A 125 0.10 -6.34 -11.92
CA PRO A 125 0.21 -6.88 -13.26
C PRO A 125 0.74 -5.85 -14.26
N ASP A 126 1.32 -6.33 -15.37
CA ASP A 126 1.83 -5.51 -16.48
C ASP A 126 2.87 -4.46 -16.06
N ASN A 127 3.60 -4.73 -14.97
CA ASN A 127 4.59 -3.83 -14.38
C ASN A 127 4.01 -2.46 -13.97
N GLU A 128 2.70 -2.41 -13.71
CA GLU A 128 2.09 -1.29 -13.03
C GLU A 128 2.55 -1.23 -11.56
N THR A 129 2.23 -0.12 -10.89
CA THR A 129 2.54 0.13 -9.48
C THR A 129 1.32 0.74 -8.80
N PRO A 130 1.19 0.62 -7.46
CA PRO A 130 0.11 1.30 -6.76
C PRO A 130 0.24 2.82 -6.95
N ASN A 131 -0.90 3.49 -7.03
CA ASN A 131 -0.95 4.95 -7.08
C ASN A 131 -1.49 5.56 -5.79
N MET A 132 -1.84 4.71 -4.81
CA MET A 132 -2.22 5.09 -3.45
C MET A 132 -1.76 4.01 -2.47
N ILE A 133 -1.33 4.43 -1.27
CA ILE A 133 -1.06 3.53 -0.13
C ILE A 133 -2.08 3.88 0.95
N LEU A 134 -2.70 2.86 1.53
CA LEU A 134 -3.51 2.97 2.74
C LEU A 134 -2.78 2.21 3.84
N ASP A 135 -2.26 2.93 4.82
CA ASP A 135 -1.25 2.42 5.76
C ASP A 135 -1.70 2.62 7.21
N ASP A 136 -1.43 1.62 8.04
CA ASP A 136 -1.56 1.65 9.49
C ASP A 136 -0.24 1.16 10.10
N GLY A 137 0.39 1.99 10.93
CA GLY A 137 1.75 1.78 11.44
C GLY A 137 2.86 2.39 10.56
N GLY A 138 2.65 2.53 9.26
CA GLY A 138 3.56 3.23 8.35
C GLY A 138 4.60 2.34 7.65
N ASP A 139 4.50 1.02 7.78
CA ASP A 139 5.50 0.06 7.27
C ASP A 139 5.53 -0.03 5.76
N ALA A 140 4.38 0.05 5.08
CA ALA A 140 4.34 0.07 3.62
C ALA A 140 4.99 1.34 3.07
N THR A 141 4.74 2.48 3.72
CA THR A 141 5.37 3.76 3.41
C THR A 141 6.88 3.72 3.71
N LEU A 142 7.28 3.14 4.84
CA LEU A 142 8.69 2.96 5.22
C LEU A 142 9.42 2.11 4.18
N LEU A 143 8.85 0.96 3.80
CA LEU A 143 9.44 0.06 2.81
C LEU A 143 9.75 0.79 1.50
N VAL A 144 8.78 1.52 0.96
CA VAL A 144 8.93 2.23 -0.31
C VAL A 144 9.93 3.38 -0.20
N THR A 145 9.85 4.18 0.86
CA THR A 145 10.71 5.37 1.03
C THR A 145 12.15 4.99 1.38
N LEU A 146 12.36 4.00 2.26
CA LEU A 146 13.67 3.47 2.59
C LEU A 146 14.28 2.74 1.40
N GLY A 147 13.51 1.89 0.71
CA GLY A 147 13.97 1.16 -0.48
C GLY A 147 14.42 2.11 -1.60
N ALA A 148 13.67 3.18 -1.86
CA ALA A 148 14.06 4.19 -2.85
C ALA A 148 15.36 4.93 -2.47
N ARG A 149 15.57 5.24 -1.19
CA ARG A 149 16.82 5.84 -0.71
C ARG A 149 17.97 4.83 -0.78
N ALA A 150 17.74 3.58 -0.39
CA ALA A 150 18.71 2.50 -0.42
C ALA A 150 19.17 2.13 -1.84
N ALA A 151 18.35 2.39 -2.87
CA ALA A 151 18.74 2.27 -4.27
C ALA A 151 19.88 3.23 -4.65
N THR A 152 20.00 4.36 -3.93
CA THR A 152 21.06 5.37 -4.13
C THR A 152 22.18 5.28 -3.09
N ASP A 153 21.86 4.86 -1.87
CA ASP A 153 22.81 4.66 -0.78
C ASP A 153 22.51 3.36 -0.03
N ARG A 154 23.17 2.29 -0.48
CA ARG A 154 23.01 0.94 0.07
C ARG A 154 23.37 0.84 1.55
N LYS A 155 24.14 1.79 2.10
CA LYS A 155 24.59 1.76 3.50
C LYS A 155 23.43 1.92 4.50
N LEU A 156 22.30 2.48 4.05
CA LEU A 156 21.11 2.69 4.86
C LEU A 156 20.48 1.38 5.38
N ILE A 157 20.79 0.25 4.77
CA ILE A 157 20.22 -1.07 5.10
C ILE A 157 21.30 -2.11 5.50
N GLN A 158 22.45 -1.66 6.00
CA GLN A 158 23.58 -2.55 6.34
C GLN A 158 23.77 -2.80 7.84
N LYS A 159 23.09 -2.05 8.70
CA LYS A 159 23.31 -2.07 10.15
C LYS A 159 21.97 -2.16 10.88
N PRO A 160 21.29 -3.32 10.82
CA PRO A 160 20.05 -3.51 11.55
C PRO A 160 20.30 -3.48 13.06
N THR A 161 19.31 -3.02 13.79
CA THR A 161 19.34 -2.88 15.26
C THR A 161 18.27 -3.73 15.96
N SER A 162 17.40 -4.38 15.19
CA SER A 162 16.36 -5.30 15.65
C SER A 162 16.15 -6.43 14.63
N GLU A 163 15.50 -7.51 15.06
CA GLU A 163 15.10 -8.62 14.17
C GLU A 163 14.16 -8.15 13.04
N GLU A 164 13.29 -7.17 13.33
CA GLU A 164 12.40 -6.55 12.33
C GLU A 164 13.21 -5.80 11.26
N GLU A 165 14.24 -5.04 11.66
CA GLU A 165 15.12 -4.37 10.73
C GLU A 165 15.99 -5.36 9.94
N GLU A 166 16.42 -6.46 10.55
CA GLU A 166 17.15 -7.53 9.83
C GLU A 166 16.31 -8.06 8.66
N ALA A 167 15.05 -8.40 8.92
CA ALA A 167 14.13 -8.90 7.89
C ALA A 167 13.78 -7.81 6.84
N LEU A 168 13.52 -6.57 7.28
CA LEU A 168 13.27 -5.44 6.38
C LEU A 168 14.46 -5.18 5.46
N PHE A 169 15.66 -5.08 6.02
CA PHE A 169 16.86 -4.75 5.26
C PHE A 169 17.23 -5.87 4.29
N ALA A 170 17.10 -7.13 4.72
CA ALA A 170 17.29 -8.28 3.85
C ALA A 170 16.29 -8.29 2.68
N SER A 171 15.01 -8.00 2.92
CA SER A 171 13.99 -7.96 1.86
C SER A 171 14.22 -6.81 0.87
N ILE A 172 14.57 -5.61 1.36
CA ILE A 172 14.96 -4.48 0.49
C ILE A 172 16.24 -4.83 -0.29
N ALA A 173 17.18 -5.50 0.36
CA ALA A 173 18.42 -5.90 -0.28
C ALA A 173 18.13 -6.80 -1.49
N GLN A 174 17.43 -7.90 -1.23
CA GLN A 174 17.02 -8.85 -2.25
C GLN A 174 16.21 -8.20 -3.37
N ARG A 175 15.27 -7.30 -3.04
CA ARG A 175 14.45 -6.62 -4.04
C ARG A 175 15.28 -5.77 -4.98
N LEU A 176 16.22 -4.98 -4.46
CA LEU A 176 17.09 -4.13 -5.29
C LEU A 176 18.10 -4.93 -6.12
N ASP A 177 18.56 -6.08 -5.63
CA ASP A 177 19.47 -6.95 -6.39
C ASP A 177 18.74 -7.54 -7.62
N ASN A 178 17.44 -7.82 -7.47
CA ASN A 178 16.59 -8.34 -8.55
C ASN A 178 16.06 -7.24 -9.49
N ASP A 179 15.62 -6.11 -8.94
CA ASP A 179 15.06 -4.97 -9.67
C ASP A 179 15.43 -3.64 -9.00
N PRO A 180 16.57 -3.03 -9.41
CA PRO A 180 17.02 -1.75 -8.84
C PRO A 180 16.03 -0.60 -9.05
N GLY A 181 15.13 -0.70 -10.03
CA GLY A 181 14.16 0.34 -10.36
C GLY A 181 12.84 0.23 -9.59
N PHE A 182 12.61 -0.85 -8.86
CA PHE A 182 11.32 -1.20 -8.26
C PHE A 182 10.70 -0.06 -7.44
N TYR A 183 11.39 0.39 -6.38
CA TYR A 183 10.90 1.45 -5.51
C TYR A 183 10.80 2.80 -6.21
N GLY A 184 11.72 3.07 -7.15
CA GLY A 184 11.70 4.31 -7.93
C GLY A 184 10.43 4.45 -8.77
N ARG A 185 9.95 3.36 -9.37
CA ARG A 185 8.69 3.34 -10.12
C ARG A 185 7.49 3.61 -9.21
N ILE A 186 7.45 2.97 -8.03
CA ILE A 186 6.37 3.16 -7.05
C ILE A 186 6.33 4.61 -6.56
N VAL A 187 7.46 5.17 -6.10
CA VAL A 187 7.51 6.58 -5.65
C VAL A 187 7.07 7.54 -6.77
N GLY A 188 7.35 7.22 -8.03
CA GLY A 188 6.91 8.00 -9.18
C GLY A 188 5.40 7.97 -9.44
N SER A 189 4.68 6.92 -9.02
CA SER A 189 3.25 6.74 -9.28
C SER A 189 2.32 7.18 -8.14
N LEU A 190 2.83 7.33 -6.92
CA LEU A 190 2.00 7.65 -5.75
C LEU A 190 1.41 9.07 -5.81
N LYS A 191 0.08 9.15 -5.87
CA LYS A 191 -0.71 10.38 -5.77
C LYS A 191 -0.83 10.77 -4.28
N GLY A 192 0.15 11.51 -3.77
CA GLY A 192 0.15 11.95 -2.37
C GLY A 192 1.52 12.35 -1.83
N HIS A 193 2.60 11.95 -2.50
CA HIS A 193 3.93 12.47 -2.20
C HIS A 193 4.19 13.74 -3.00
N HIS A 194 3.93 14.89 -2.37
CA HIS A 194 4.48 16.15 -2.86
C HIS A 194 6.01 16.04 -2.78
N ARG A 195 6.68 15.80 -3.92
CA ARG A 195 8.12 16.04 -4.05
C ARG A 195 8.37 17.49 -3.67
N ARG A 196 8.73 17.75 -2.40
CA ARG A 196 9.50 18.95 -2.08
C ARG A 196 10.85 18.73 -2.73
N ASN A 197 11.01 19.22 -3.96
CA ASN A 197 12.32 19.41 -4.55
C ASN A 197 13.16 20.16 -3.51
N HIS A 198 14.22 19.53 -3.03
CA HIS A 198 15.15 20.10 -2.06
C HIS A 198 15.93 21.32 -2.62
N ASP A 199 15.66 21.73 -3.88
CA ASP A 199 16.39 22.77 -4.61
C ASP A 199 15.69 24.13 -4.68
N ARG A 200 14.53 24.34 -4.02
CA ARG A 200 13.82 25.65 -4.04
C ARG A 200 13.86 26.44 -2.73
N CYS A 201 14.72 26.07 -1.77
CA CYS A 201 14.84 26.81 -0.51
C CYS A 201 16.03 27.80 -0.46
N SER A 202 16.53 28.23 -1.62
CA SER A 202 17.67 29.16 -1.73
C SER A 202 17.42 30.39 -2.61
N SER A 203 16.17 30.64 -3.05
CA SER A 203 15.83 31.94 -3.63
C SER A 203 15.55 32.96 -2.51
N PRO A 204 16.32 34.06 -2.39
CA PRO A 204 15.99 35.10 -1.43
C PRO A 204 14.63 35.72 -1.80
N LEU A 205 13.75 35.86 -0.80
CA LEU A 205 12.53 36.65 -0.93
C LEU A 205 12.89 38.08 -1.35
N PRO A 206 12.20 38.68 -2.35
CA PRO A 206 12.43 40.07 -2.70
C PRO A 206 11.99 41.00 -1.55
N ASP A 207 12.89 41.91 -1.17
CA ASP A 207 12.70 42.94 -0.13
C ASP A 207 11.40 43.73 -0.35
N ALA A 208 10.60 43.86 0.70
CA ALA A 208 9.30 44.54 0.71
C ALA A 208 9.40 46.08 0.58
N ARG A 209 10.52 46.62 0.09
CA ARG A 209 10.74 48.07 -0.05
C ARG A 209 10.67 48.62 -1.48
N THR A 210 10.44 47.81 -2.51
CA THR A 210 10.42 48.29 -3.91
C THR A 210 9.03 48.48 -4.54
N ARG A 211 7.92 48.35 -3.80
CA ARG A 211 6.57 48.70 -4.32
C ARG A 211 6.06 50.04 -3.79
N ARG A 212 6.77 51.13 -4.08
CA ARG A 212 6.25 52.51 -3.94
C ARG A 212 6.85 53.44 -5.00
N THR A 213 6.61 53.17 -6.28
CA THR A 213 6.75 54.16 -7.38
C THR A 213 6.23 53.56 -8.69
N ALA A 214 4.91 53.35 -8.82
CA ALA A 214 4.29 53.09 -10.12
C ALA A 214 2.77 53.36 -10.10
N LEU A 215 2.34 54.46 -9.47
CA LEU A 215 0.96 54.98 -9.60
C LEU A 215 1.02 56.52 -9.56
N SER A 216 1.67 57.11 -10.55
CA SER A 216 1.47 58.52 -10.94
C SER A 216 2.09 58.73 -12.32
N GLY A 217 1.26 58.81 -13.37
CA GLY A 217 1.71 59.20 -14.69
C GLY A 217 0.76 58.82 -15.81
N ASN A 218 -0.06 59.81 -16.19
CA ASN A 218 -0.93 59.94 -17.38
C ASN A 218 -2.13 59.00 -17.51
#